data_AF-A0A3C0M883-F1
#
_entry.id   AF-A0A3C0M883-F1
#
_cell.length_a   1.000
_cell.length_b   1.000
_cell.length_c   1.000
_cell.angle_alpha   90.00
_cell.angle_beta   90.00
_cell.angle_gamma   90.00
#
_symmetry.space_group_name_H-M   'P 1'
#
loop_
_entity.id
_entity.type
_entity.pdbx_description
1 polymer ?
#
loop_
_entity_poly.entity_id
_entity_poly.type
_entity_poly.pdbx_seq_one_letter_code
_entity_poly.pdbx_strand_id
1 'polypeptide(L)' 'MNPALVVVIGAGPAGLMAAERLASQGIAVRVFDHMPSPARKFLMAGRG' A
#
# COMPACT_ATOMS: atom_id res chain seq x y z
N MET A 1 16.86 -8.43 -17.57
CA MET A 1 15.42 -8.09 -17.71
C MET A 1 15.08 -7.10 -16.62
N ASN A 2 14.42 -5.99 -16.94
CA ASN A 2 13.92 -5.08 -15.90
C ASN A 2 12.69 -5.76 -15.27
N PRO A 3 12.68 -6.10 -13.97
CA PRO A 3 11.51 -6.72 -13.36
C PRO A 3 10.32 -5.77 -13.50
N ALA A 4 9.15 -6.31 -13.88
CA ALA A 4 7.92 -5.55 -13.93
C ALA A 4 7.59 -5.08 -12.50
N LEU A 5 7.73 -3.76 -12.26
CA LEU A 5 7.42 -3.12 -10.99
C LEU A 5 5.99 -2.58 -11.04
N VAL A 6 5.17 -2.96 -10.07
CA VAL A 6 3.83 -2.37 -9.89
C VAL A 6 3.91 -1.21 -8.90
N VAL A 7 3.29 -0.09 -9.26
CA VAL A 7 3.21 1.09 -8.41
C VAL A 7 1.80 1.25 -7.88
N VAL A 8 1.67 1.38 -6.55
CA VAL A 8 0.40 1.66 -5.87
C VAL A 8 0.46 3.09 -5.33
N ILE A 9 -0.51 3.93 -5.75
CA ILE A 9 -0.65 5.30 -5.26
C ILE A 9 -1.76 5.34 -4.19
N GLY A 10 -1.39 5.69 -2.97
CA GLY A 10 -2.22 5.68 -1.77
C GLY A 10 -1.93 4.50 -0.85
N ALA A 11 -1.40 4.77 0.34
CA ALA A 11 -1.17 3.83 1.43
C ALA A 11 -2.37 3.76 2.41
N GLY A 12 -3.58 3.86 1.87
CA GLY A 12 -4.83 3.58 2.58
C GLY A 12 -5.15 2.08 2.63
N PRO A 13 -6.29 1.69 3.23
CA PRO A 13 -6.73 0.30 3.33
C PRO A 13 -6.66 -0.49 2.01
N ALA A 14 -7.27 0.05 0.96
CA ALA A 14 -7.34 -0.61 -0.34
C ALA A 14 -5.96 -0.73 -1.00
N GLY A 15 -5.15 0.33 -0.96
CA GLY A 15 -3.82 0.31 -1.56
C GLY A 15 -2.87 -0.66 -0.87
N LEU A 16 -2.91 -0.72 0.47
CA LEU A 16 -2.11 -1.68 1.23
C LEU A 16 -2.57 -3.13 0.98
N MET A 17 -3.87 -3.40 0.91
CA MET A 17 -4.37 -4.73 0.55
C MET A 17 -3.95 -5.13 -0.87
N ALA A 18 -4.02 -4.22 -1.84
CA ALA A 18 -3.56 -4.49 -3.20
C ALA A 18 -2.06 -4.79 -3.26
N ALA A 19 -1.25 -3.99 -2.55
CA ALA A 19 0.20 -4.18 -2.48
C ALA A 19 0.58 -5.52 -1.85
N GLU A 20 -0.09 -5.92 -0.77
CA GLU A 20 0.12 -7.21 -0.09
C GLU A 20 -0.24 -8.39 -0.99
N ARG A 21 -1.38 -8.31 -1.69
CA ARG A 21 -1.80 -9.34 -2.66
C ARG A 21 -0.82 -9.54 -3.81
N LEU A 22 -0.23 -8.46 -4.32
CA LEU A 22 0.76 -8.52 -5.39
C LEU A 22 2.11 -9.02 -4.88
N ALA A 23 2.56 -8.50 -3.74
CA ALA A 23 3.83 -8.91 -3.12
C ALA A 23 3.84 -10.39 -2.73
N SER A 24 2.71 -10.92 -2.22
CA SER A 24 2.56 -12.35 -1.91
C SER A 24 2.65 -13.26 -3.13
N GLN A 25 2.50 -12.73 -4.35
CA GLN A 25 2.72 -13.43 -5.61
C GLN A 25 4.14 -13.26 -6.16
N GLY A 26 5.05 -12.64 -5.40
CA GLY A 26 6.43 -12.39 -5.81
C GLY A 26 6.60 -11.20 -6.75
N ILE A 27 5.56 -10.37 -6.92
CA ILE A 27 5.63 -9.16 -7.75
C ILE A 27 6.31 -8.05 -6.96
N ALA A 28 7.26 -7.36 -7.58
CA ALA A 28 7.86 -6.17 -6.99
C ALA A 28 6.81 -5.05 -6.93
N VAL A 29 6.56 -4.50 -5.74
CA VAL A 29 5.60 -3.42 -5.52
C VAL A 29 6.26 -2.24 -4.82
N ARG A 30 5.93 -1.03 -5.27
CA ARG A 30 6.26 0.21 -4.55
C ARG A 30 4.98 0.99 -4.25
N VAL A 31 4.79 1.33 -2.97
CA VAL A 31 3.65 2.13 -2.52
C VAL A 31 4.10 3.57 -2.30
N PHE A 32 3.36 4.53 -2.80
CA PHE A 32 3.56 5.96 -2.55
C PHE A 32 2.33 6.56 -1.89
N ASP A 33 2.52 7.42 -0.91
CA ASP A 33 1.48 8.24 -0.32
C ASP A 33 2.04 9.63 -0.04
N HIS A 34 1.19 10.65 -0.09
CA HIS A 34 1.55 12.00 0.31
C HIS A 34 1.69 12.11 1.85
N MET A 35 0.97 11.31 2.61
CA MET A 35 0.98 11.32 4.06
C MET A 35 2.21 10.58 4.62
N PRO A 36 2.88 11.10 5.67
CA PRO A 36 4.06 10.44 6.26
C PRO A 36 3.75 9.08 6.90
N SER A 37 2.54 8.92 7.44
CA SER A 37 2.10 7.70 8.10
C SER A 37 1.09 6.95 7.21
N PRO A 38 1.35 5.69 6.82
CA PRO A 38 0.38 4.86 6.10
C PRO A 38 -0.79 4.50 7.03
N ALA A 39 -1.87 3.94 6.45
CA ALA A 39 -2.97 3.37 7.24
C ALA A 39 -3.64 4.35 8.23
N ARG A 40 -3.51 5.66 8.03
CA ARG A 40 -3.99 6.68 9.00
C ARG A 40 -5.46 6.51 9.39
N LYS A 41 -6.32 6.08 8.47
CA LYS A 41 -7.74 5.78 8.76
C LYS A 41 -7.92 4.62 9.74
N PHE A 42 -7.05 3.61 9.71
CA PHE A 42 -7.06 2.52 10.68
C PHE A 42 -6.58 2.99 12.06
N LEU A 43 -5.57 3.86 12.11
CA LEU A 43 -5.06 4.43 13.37
C LEU A 43 -6.08 5.33 14.08
N MET A 44 -7.04 5.88 13.34
CA MET A 44 -8.12 6.72 13.87
C MET A 44 -9.44 5.96 14.09
N ALA A 45 -9.56 4.73 13.58
CA ALA A 45 -10.77 3.93 13.78
C ALA A 45 -10.97 3.69 15.28
N GLY A 46 -12.18 3.95 15.79
CA GLY A 46 -12.53 3.76 17.19
C GLY A 46 -12.18 4.93 18.14
N ARG A 47 -11.66 6.06 17.64
CA ARG A 47 -11.46 7.29 18.44
C ARG A 47 -12.71 8.19 18.46
N GLY A 48 -13.85 7.63 18.85
CA GLY A 48 -15.05 8.39 19.21
C GLY A 48 -14.86 9.14 20.52
#